data_AF-A0AA39U467-F1
#
_entry.id   AF-A0AA39U467-F1
#
_cell.length_a   1.000
_cell.length_b   1.000
_cell.length_c   1.000
_cell.angle_alpha   90.00
_cell.angle_beta   90.00
_cell.angle_gamma   90.00
#
_symmetry.space_group_name_H-M   'P 1'
#
loop_
_entity.id
_entity.type
_entity.pdbx_description
1 polymer ?
#
loop_
_entity_poly.entity_id
_entity_poly.type
_entity_poly.pdbx_seq_one_letter_code
_entity_poly.pdbx_strand_id
1 'polypeptide(L)'
;MDLEKPQPLPSVITMIEKSTPTSESSSSQSITPCQKAPVTTTTPSNELQAQPQQPQQQKPVLSTLFLVFITLTQLVQSIPFGAGINAGLSIGASLDATPISSVWVVASYPLTQGAFVLIGGRLGEIYGHKKTMTAGCAWGFLGFVVYGIAIAIVPADEPVDPKGKVDWVGAYLGVAGLILFNFVWNQSPIVGWSSPYEIALLILSVLHLAAFCYWETCVASQPILPFNIWHCPSFGTLMLTIFFAFMSLGIFFWYINVYMQTIRGDSMIRTGVQMLPLTIVGSMAPFFAAWLVPRVPAQAIIGAGCLFMVTVNALLATIPADLTYWAMAFPAVLLSSFTTDLIVTSAQIIASNTVPAKHQGVAGSLVGTLLTYGLSTGLGFAGTIEMHTSEDGQNPLRGYHSATYLAVGMSVLSLGLCFFIRIPKDTREGWAHNETEGSGEA
;
A
#
# COMPACT_ATOMS: atom_id res chain seq x y z
N MET A 1 -13.75 -48.30 -39.36
CA MET A 1 -12.78 -47.25 -39.77
C MET A 1 -13.39 -46.60 -40.97
N ASP A 2 -13.88 -45.38 -40.75
CA ASP A 2 -15.25 -45.03 -41.14
C ASP A 2 -15.17 -43.97 -42.25
N LEU A 3 -15.83 -44.17 -43.40
CA LEU A 3 -17.27 -43.95 -43.62
C LEU A 3 -17.69 -42.48 -43.40
N GLU A 4 -17.13 -41.59 -44.22
CA GLU A 4 -17.62 -40.24 -44.43
C GLU A 4 -18.69 -40.22 -45.54
N LYS A 5 -19.80 -39.49 -45.34
CA LYS A 5 -20.94 -39.38 -46.27
C LYS A 5 -21.37 -37.91 -46.41
N PRO A 6 -21.56 -37.38 -47.63
CA PRO A 6 -21.95 -35.98 -47.83
C PRO A 6 -23.42 -35.78 -48.32
N GLN A 7 -23.96 -34.56 -48.10
CA GLN A 7 -25.14 -33.93 -48.76
C GLN A 7 -26.56 -34.49 -48.35
N PRO A 8 -27.69 -33.80 -48.63
CA PRO A 8 -28.14 -32.61 -47.87
C PRO A 8 -29.69 -32.55 -47.55
N LEU A 9 -30.12 -31.38 -47.03
CA LEU A 9 -31.49 -30.74 -46.97
C LEU A 9 -32.65 -31.35 -47.81
N PRO A 10 -33.94 -31.25 -47.36
CA PRO A 10 -34.58 -29.95 -47.03
C PRO A 10 -35.63 -29.93 -45.88
N SER A 11 -36.33 -28.79 -45.75
CA SER A 11 -37.34 -28.41 -44.74
C SER A 11 -38.80 -28.52 -45.26
N VAL A 12 -39.79 -28.12 -44.42
CA VAL A 12 -41.13 -27.51 -44.73
C VAL A 12 -42.34 -28.15 -43.99
N ILE A 13 -43.05 -27.33 -43.18
CA ILE A 13 -44.50 -27.31 -42.78
C ILE A 13 -45.15 -28.64 -42.28
N THR A 14 -45.85 -28.71 -41.13
CA THR A 14 -47.31 -28.47 -40.84
C THR A 14 -47.53 -28.78 -39.31
N MET A 15 -48.61 -28.55 -38.55
CA MET A 15 -50.02 -28.09 -38.68
C MET A 15 -50.46 -27.23 -37.46
N ILE A 16 -51.57 -26.48 -37.58
CA ILE A 16 -52.49 -26.10 -36.48
C ILE A 16 -53.92 -26.23 -37.03
N GLU A 17 -54.84 -26.97 -36.37
CA GLU A 17 -56.27 -26.65 -36.44
C GLU A 17 -57.09 -27.14 -35.20
N LYS A 18 -58.28 -26.56 -35.04
CA LYS A 18 -59.23 -26.57 -33.93
C LYS A 18 -59.92 -27.92 -33.68
N SER A 19 -60.56 -28.04 -32.52
CA SER A 19 -61.93 -28.56 -32.45
C SER A 19 -62.73 -27.96 -31.28
N THR A 20 -64.03 -27.74 -31.50
CA THR A 20 -65.05 -27.42 -30.49
C THR A 20 -66.41 -27.73 -31.12
N PRO A 21 -67.35 -28.37 -30.39
CA PRO A 21 -68.69 -27.78 -30.32
C PRO A 21 -69.37 -27.94 -28.94
N THR A 22 -70.51 -27.28 -28.79
CA THR A 22 -71.33 -27.14 -27.57
C THR A 22 -72.54 -28.06 -27.53
N SER A 23 -72.96 -28.48 -26.33
CA SER A 23 -74.38 -28.53 -25.92
C SER A 23 -74.52 -28.62 -24.39
N GLU A 24 -75.63 -28.11 -23.85
CA GLU A 24 -75.90 -27.97 -22.41
C GLU A 24 -76.92 -29.00 -21.91
N SER A 25 -76.95 -29.28 -20.60
CA SER A 25 -78.17 -29.79 -19.95
C SER A 25 -78.23 -29.49 -18.44
N SER A 26 -79.44 -29.15 -17.97
CA SER A 26 -79.91 -29.09 -16.57
C SER A 26 -79.09 -28.29 -15.53
N SER A 27 -79.67 -27.16 -15.13
CA SER A 27 -79.30 -26.36 -13.95
C SER A 27 -79.63 -27.04 -12.60
N SER A 28 -78.85 -26.81 -11.56
CA SER A 28 -79.38 -26.33 -10.25
C SER A 28 -78.29 -25.92 -9.25
N GLN A 29 -78.70 -25.07 -8.29
CA GLN A 29 -78.03 -24.66 -7.05
C GLN A 29 -76.83 -23.68 -7.13
N SER A 30 -76.67 -22.89 -6.07
CA SER A 30 -75.87 -21.66 -6.05
C SER A 30 -75.02 -21.51 -4.79
N ILE A 31 -73.71 -21.37 -5.00
CA ILE A 31 -72.73 -20.57 -4.21
C ILE A 31 -72.73 -20.74 -2.68
N THR A 32 -71.73 -21.45 -2.16
CA THR A 32 -70.86 -20.98 -1.05
C THR A 32 -69.53 -21.77 -1.08
N PRO A 33 -68.43 -21.29 -0.46
CA PRO A 33 -67.08 -21.63 -0.93
C PRO A 33 -66.54 -22.97 -0.43
N CYS A 34 -65.80 -23.67 -1.30
CA CYS A 34 -65.14 -24.92 -0.97
C CYS A 34 -63.92 -24.69 -0.04
N GLN A 35 -63.80 -25.50 1.01
CA GLN A 35 -62.68 -25.44 1.94
C GLN A 35 -61.37 -25.87 1.27
N LYS A 36 -60.24 -25.28 1.66
CA LYS A 36 -58.92 -25.70 1.17
C LYS A 36 -58.66 -27.16 1.59
N ALA A 37 -58.22 -27.98 0.64
CA ALA A 37 -57.74 -29.34 0.91
C ALA A 37 -56.50 -29.30 1.84
N PRO A 38 -56.19 -30.40 2.56
CA PRO A 38 -55.04 -30.44 3.46
C PRO A 38 -53.74 -30.15 2.70
N VAL A 39 -53.02 -29.11 3.11
CA VAL A 39 -51.66 -28.87 2.62
C VAL A 39 -50.77 -29.98 3.17
N THR A 40 -50.22 -30.81 2.29
CA THR A 40 -49.21 -31.80 2.65
C THR A 40 -48.04 -31.05 3.30
N THR A 41 -47.76 -31.32 4.58
CA THR A 41 -46.66 -30.69 5.32
C THR A 41 -45.32 -31.27 4.84
N THR A 42 -44.85 -30.82 3.68
CA THR A 42 -43.45 -30.96 3.28
C THR A 42 -42.62 -30.15 4.24
N THR A 43 -41.96 -30.82 5.18
CA THR A 43 -41.01 -30.21 6.12
C THR A 43 -40.03 -29.31 5.35
N PRO A 44 -39.85 -28.04 5.73
CA PRO A 44 -38.83 -27.20 5.09
C PRO A 44 -37.45 -27.76 5.44
N SER A 45 -36.78 -28.33 4.44
CA SER A 45 -35.52 -29.06 4.60
C SER A 45 -34.34 -28.11 4.86
N ASN A 46 -34.16 -27.70 6.11
CA ASN A 46 -32.98 -27.02 6.64
C ASN A 46 -32.38 -25.96 5.70
N GLU A 47 -33.19 -24.98 5.28
CA GLU A 47 -32.63 -23.67 4.96
C GLU A 47 -31.98 -23.15 6.25
N LEU A 48 -30.65 -23.24 6.32
CA LEU A 48 -29.89 -22.61 7.39
C LEU A 48 -30.17 -21.11 7.30
N GLN A 49 -30.97 -20.60 8.23
CA GLN A 49 -31.07 -19.18 8.48
C GLN A 49 -29.69 -18.70 8.93
N ALA A 50 -28.90 -18.23 7.97
CA ALA A 50 -27.65 -17.55 8.19
C ALA A 50 -27.96 -16.21 8.87
N GLN A 51 -28.19 -16.27 10.19
CA GLN A 51 -28.28 -15.10 11.04
C GLN A 51 -27.05 -14.22 10.77
N PRO A 52 -27.20 -12.89 10.57
CA PRO A 52 -26.06 -12.00 10.47
C PRO A 52 -25.18 -12.20 11.69
N GLN A 53 -23.96 -12.71 11.47
CA GLN A 53 -23.02 -12.97 12.55
C GLN A 53 -22.62 -11.61 13.14
N GLN A 54 -23.21 -11.27 14.30
CA GLN A 54 -22.80 -10.12 15.07
C GLN A 54 -21.28 -10.22 15.31
N PRO A 55 -20.49 -9.16 15.05
CA PRO A 55 -19.03 -9.21 15.15
C PRO A 55 -18.61 -9.81 16.49
N GLN A 56 -17.96 -10.99 16.43
CA GLN A 56 -17.80 -11.86 17.58
C GLN A 56 -17.06 -11.11 18.70
N GLN A 57 -17.80 -10.74 19.76
CA GLN A 57 -17.43 -9.62 20.63
C GLN A 57 -16.22 -9.97 21.51
N GLN A 58 -15.04 -9.76 20.93
CA GLN A 58 -13.76 -10.20 21.44
C GLN A 58 -13.43 -9.48 22.74
N LYS A 59 -12.95 -10.22 23.76
CA LYS A 59 -12.68 -9.65 25.10
C LYS A 59 -11.78 -8.41 24.95
N PRO A 60 -12.13 -7.25 25.54
CA PRO A 60 -11.45 -5.98 25.24
C PRO A 60 -9.96 -6.01 25.58
N VAL A 61 -9.57 -6.79 26.60
CA VAL A 61 -8.16 -7.04 26.95
C VAL A 61 -7.40 -7.76 25.81
N LEU A 62 -8.01 -8.75 25.16
CA LEU A 62 -7.37 -9.50 24.06
C LEU A 62 -7.21 -8.62 22.82
N SER A 63 -8.23 -7.84 22.46
CA SER A 63 -8.16 -6.87 21.38
C SER A 63 -7.08 -5.80 21.64
N THR A 64 -6.99 -5.30 22.88
CA THR A 64 -5.93 -4.36 23.29
C THR A 64 -4.54 -4.98 23.18
N LEU A 65 -4.35 -6.21 23.68
CA LEU A 65 -3.09 -6.94 23.58
C LEU A 65 -2.68 -7.22 22.11
N PHE A 66 -3.65 -7.50 21.24
CA PHE A 66 -3.45 -7.71 19.81
C PHE A 66 -2.99 -6.43 19.09
N LEU A 67 -3.64 -5.29 19.37
CA LEU A 67 -3.21 -3.98 18.85
C LEU A 67 -1.79 -3.60 19.32
N VAL A 68 -1.48 -3.82 20.60
CA VAL A 68 -0.14 -3.61 21.15
C VAL A 68 0.88 -4.54 20.48
N PHE A 69 0.54 -5.81 20.26
CA PHE A 69 1.41 -6.77 19.57
C PHE A 69 1.74 -6.38 18.12
N ILE A 70 0.75 -5.94 17.35
CA ILE A 70 0.95 -5.41 15.99
C ILE A 70 1.88 -4.18 16.03
N THR A 71 1.60 -3.24 16.93
CA THR A 71 2.39 -2.00 17.06
C THR A 71 3.85 -2.29 17.42
N LEU A 72 4.10 -3.24 18.34
CA LEU A 72 5.45 -3.71 18.67
C LEU A 72 6.13 -4.41 17.48
N THR A 73 5.39 -5.15 16.66
CA THR A 73 5.93 -5.83 15.48
C THR A 73 6.28 -4.83 14.36
N GLN A 74 5.57 -3.71 14.25
CA GLN A 74 5.95 -2.59 13.36
C GLN A 74 7.15 -1.80 13.90
N LEU A 75 7.23 -1.59 15.23
CA LEU A 75 8.39 -0.96 15.87
C LEU A 75 9.67 -1.78 15.64
N VAL A 76 9.62 -3.11 15.83
CA VAL A 76 10.75 -4.01 15.57
C VAL A 76 11.20 -3.97 14.11
N GLN A 77 10.26 -3.94 13.15
CA GLN A 77 10.57 -3.79 11.73
C GLN A 77 11.22 -2.43 11.40
N SER A 78 10.83 -1.36 12.10
CA SER A 78 11.37 -0.01 11.87
C SER A 78 12.81 0.17 12.36
N ILE A 79 13.29 -0.67 13.29
CA ILE A 79 14.65 -0.57 13.85
C ILE A 79 15.74 -0.74 12.76
N PRO A 80 15.75 -1.79 11.91
CA PRO A 80 16.67 -1.90 10.77
C PRO A 80 16.75 -0.65 9.89
N PHE A 81 15.62 0.01 9.58
CA PHE A 81 15.63 1.21 8.73
C PHE A 81 16.26 2.41 9.45
N GLY A 82 15.85 2.68 10.70
CA GLY A 82 16.43 3.76 11.51
C GLY A 82 17.91 3.55 11.84
N ALA A 83 18.32 2.29 12.04
CA ALA A 83 19.71 1.89 12.19
C ALA A 83 20.50 2.08 10.90
N GLY A 84 19.92 1.73 9.73
CA GLY A 84 20.50 1.96 8.42
C GLY A 84 20.75 3.44 8.14
N ILE A 85 19.73 4.31 8.29
CA ILE A 85 19.84 5.77 8.10
C ILE A 85 21.02 6.36 8.89
N ASN A 86 21.21 5.90 10.13
CA ASN A 86 22.25 6.40 11.01
C ASN A 86 23.61 5.75 10.73
N ALA A 87 23.70 4.43 10.87
CA ALA A 87 24.97 3.71 10.81
C ALA A 87 25.47 3.47 9.38
N GLY A 88 24.68 3.71 8.33
CA GLY A 88 25.02 3.38 6.94
C GLY A 88 26.39 3.87 6.49
N LEU A 89 26.74 5.12 6.77
CA LEU A 89 28.06 5.69 6.48
C LEU A 89 29.19 5.01 7.29
N SER A 90 28.95 4.70 8.56
CA SER A 90 29.93 4.02 9.42
C SER A 90 30.11 2.54 9.05
N ILE A 91 29.05 1.88 8.57
CA ILE A 91 29.08 0.52 8.04
C ILE A 91 29.85 0.51 6.73
N GLY A 92 29.54 1.44 5.81
CA GLY A 92 30.28 1.61 4.56
C GLY A 92 31.78 1.84 4.80
N ALA A 93 32.13 2.80 5.66
CA ALA A 93 33.52 3.07 6.03
C ALA A 93 34.23 1.85 6.67
N SER A 94 33.51 1.02 7.43
CA SER A 94 34.07 -0.22 8.02
C SER A 94 34.28 -1.36 6.99
N LEU A 95 33.74 -1.21 5.78
CA LEU A 95 33.83 -2.14 4.65
C LEU A 95 34.62 -1.56 3.47
N ASP A 96 35.37 -0.47 3.69
CA ASP A 96 36.13 0.29 2.66
C ASP A 96 35.25 0.80 1.49
N ALA A 97 33.98 1.09 1.79
CA ALA A 97 32.98 1.52 0.82
C ALA A 97 32.74 3.05 0.88
N THR A 98 32.39 3.64 -0.28
CA THR A 98 32.22 5.09 -0.42
C THR A 98 30.91 5.59 0.22
N PRO A 99 30.78 6.91 0.50
CA PRO A 99 29.50 7.48 0.94
C PRO A 99 28.36 7.21 -0.05
N ILE A 100 28.64 7.23 -1.36
CA ILE A 100 27.66 6.95 -2.42
C ILE A 100 27.21 5.48 -2.37
N SER A 101 28.11 4.51 -2.20
CA SER A 101 27.70 3.10 -2.06
C SER A 101 27.08 2.78 -0.69
N SER A 102 27.31 3.62 0.32
CA SER A 102 26.65 3.51 1.64
C SER A 102 25.13 3.75 1.55
N VAL A 103 24.63 4.42 0.51
CA VAL A 103 23.19 4.60 0.22
C VAL A 103 22.45 3.25 0.19
N TRP A 104 23.08 2.19 -0.33
CA TRP A 104 22.48 0.86 -0.42
C TRP A 104 22.09 0.27 0.93
N VAL A 105 22.81 0.60 2.01
CA VAL A 105 22.49 0.15 3.38
C VAL A 105 21.14 0.71 3.84
N VAL A 106 20.73 1.86 3.30
CA VAL A 106 19.48 2.56 3.63
C VAL A 106 18.38 2.29 2.62
N ALA A 107 18.71 2.18 1.33
CA ALA A 107 17.75 1.98 0.25
C ALA A 107 17.22 0.54 0.13
N SER A 108 18.02 -0.46 0.52
CA SER A 108 17.68 -1.88 0.38
C SER A 108 16.48 -2.32 1.23
N TYR A 109 16.40 -1.87 2.49
CA TYR A 109 15.27 -2.18 3.37
C TYR A 109 13.91 -1.68 2.82
N PRO A 110 13.70 -0.37 2.55
CA PRO A 110 12.44 0.14 2.01
C PRO A 110 12.14 -0.36 0.59
N LEU A 111 13.16 -0.69 -0.22
CA LEU A 111 12.99 -1.40 -1.48
C LEU A 111 12.31 -2.75 -1.26
N THR A 112 12.92 -3.62 -0.45
CA THR A 112 12.43 -4.99 -0.22
C THR A 112 11.06 -4.96 0.45
N GLN A 113 10.84 -4.06 1.42
CA GLN A 113 9.54 -3.86 2.03
C GLN A 113 8.48 -3.47 0.98
N GLY A 114 8.75 -2.43 0.18
CA GLY A 114 7.79 -1.92 -0.80
C GLY A 114 7.43 -2.93 -1.89
N ALA A 115 8.41 -3.66 -2.42
CA ALA A 115 8.18 -4.69 -3.42
C ALA A 115 7.29 -5.84 -2.87
N PHE A 116 7.57 -6.35 -1.67
CA PHE A 116 6.87 -7.52 -1.15
C PHE A 116 5.55 -7.23 -0.40
N VAL A 117 5.28 -5.99 0.03
CA VAL A 117 4.05 -5.64 0.78
C VAL A 117 2.76 -5.99 0.03
N LEU A 118 2.69 -5.75 -1.28
CA LEU A 118 1.50 -6.04 -2.10
C LEU A 118 1.21 -7.56 -2.22
N ILE A 119 2.26 -8.39 -2.37
CA ILE A 119 2.11 -9.86 -2.27
C ILE A 119 1.71 -10.26 -0.84
N GLY A 120 2.34 -9.67 0.18
CA GLY A 120 2.05 -9.96 1.58
C GLY A 120 0.59 -9.73 1.95
N GLY A 121 -0.02 -8.65 1.43
CA GLY A 121 -1.46 -8.39 1.53
C GLY A 121 -2.30 -9.51 0.92
N ARG A 122 -2.05 -9.88 -0.34
CA ARG A 122 -2.81 -10.94 -1.04
C ARG A 122 -2.64 -12.33 -0.40
N LEU A 123 -1.46 -12.63 0.16
CA LEU A 123 -1.24 -13.83 0.98
C LEU A 123 -2.03 -13.79 2.30
N GLY A 124 -2.21 -12.62 2.90
CA GLY A 124 -3.08 -12.40 4.06
C GLY A 124 -4.55 -12.69 3.77
N GLU A 125 -5.06 -12.20 2.63
CA GLU A 125 -6.45 -12.41 2.18
C GLU A 125 -6.77 -13.89 1.94
N ILE A 126 -5.85 -14.66 1.33
CA ILE A 126 -6.07 -16.06 0.92
C ILE A 126 -5.83 -17.06 2.05
N TYR A 127 -4.74 -16.90 2.82
CA TYR A 127 -4.37 -17.88 3.86
C TYR A 127 -4.84 -17.51 5.28
N GLY A 128 -5.31 -16.27 5.46
CA GLY A 128 -5.73 -15.68 6.74
C GLY A 128 -4.59 -14.93 7.42
N HIS A 129 -4.82 -13.65 7.75
CA HIS A 129 -3.82 -12.71 8.25
C HIS A 129 -2.98 -13.24 9.43
N LYS A 130 -3.60 -13.95 10.39
CA LYS A 130 -2.87 -14.61 11.49
C LYS A 130 -1.73 -15.49 10.97
N LYS A 131 -2.00 -16.39 10.01
CA LYS A 131 -1.01 -17.37 9.53
C LYS A 131 0.13 -16.67 8.83
N THR A 132 -0.19 -15.78 7.90
CA THR A 132 0.79 -14.99 7.13
C THR A 132 1.67 -14.15 8.05
N MET A 133 1.10 -13.50 9.07
CA MET A 133 1.88 -12.77 10.07
C MET A 133 2.74 -13.69 10.94
N THR A 134 2.21 -14.83 11.43
CA THR A 134 3.03 -15.77 12.21
C THR A 134 4.20 -16.34 11.42
N ALA A 135 4.03 -16.61 10.12
CA ALA A 135 5.12 -17.06 9.24
C ALA A 135 6.19 -15.98 9.05
N GLY A 136 5.78 -14.73 8.81
CA GLY A 136 6.70 -13.59 8.75
C GLY A 136 7.48 -13.37 10.07
N CYS A 137 6.79 -13.48 11.21
CA CYS A 137 7.44 -13.44 12.52
C CYS A 137 8.46 -14.56 12.68
N ALA A 138 8.12 -15.81 12.32
CA ALA A 138 9.01 -16.97 12.41
C ALA A 138 10.29 -16.82 11.56
N TRP A 139 10.17 -16.20 10.38
CA TRP A 139 11.29 -15.95 9.48
C TRP A 139 12.27 -14.88 9.98
N GLY A 140 11.77 -13.83 10.65
CA GLY A 140 12.51 -12.60 10.97
C GLY A 140 13.58 -12.67 12.07
N PHE A 141 14.23 -13.82 12.29
CA PHE A 141 15.26 -14.11 13.33
C PHE A 141 14.85 -13.95 14.80
N LEU A 142 13.95 -13.02 15.15
CA LEU A 142 13.28 -12.92 16.46
C LEU A 142 12.13 -13.96 16.62
N GLY A 143 12.07 -14.91 15.68
CA GLY A 143 10.92 -15.74 15.32
C GLY A 143 10.61 -16.95 16.19
N PHE A 144 11.16 -17.06 17.38
CA PHE A 144 10.71 -18.05 18.38
C PHE A 144 9.88 -17.40 19.48
N VAL A 145 10.39 -16.32 20.09
CA VAL A 145 9.68 -15.60 21.17
C VAL A 145 8.46 -14.87 20.62
N VAL A 146 8.63 -14.07 19.55
CA VAL A 146 7.53 -13.30 18.94
C VAL A 146 6.49 -14.25 18.32
N TYR A 147 6.91 -15.39 17.76
CA TYR A 147 6.03 -16.41 17.20
C TYR A 147 5.15 -17.10 18.25
N GLY A 148 5.72 -17.49 19.40
CA GLY A 148 4.95 -18.06 20.51
C GLY A 148 3.90 -17.08 21.05
N ILE A 149 4.27 -15.80 21.17
CA ILE A 149 3.36 -14.72 21.58
C ILE A 149 2.28 -14.46 20.51
N ALA A 150 2.65 -14.46 19.22
CA ALA A 150 1.72 -14.28 18.10
C ALA A 150 0.65 -15.39 18.06
N ILE A 151 1.03 -16.65 18.27
CA ILE A 151 0.07 -17.76 18.30
C ILE A 151 -0.94 -17.58 19.45
N ALA A 152 -0.51 -17.06 20.60
CA ALA A 152 -1.35 -16.91 21.79
C ALA A 152 -2.25 -15.65 21.77
N ILE A 153 -1.75 -14.51 21.26
CA ILE A 153 -2.47 -13.22 21.30
C ILE A 153 -3.35 -13.01 20.06
N VAL A 154 -2.88 -13.40 18.87
CA VAL A 154 -3.57 -13.06 17.62
C VAL A 154 -4.83 -13.93 17.46
N PRO A 155 -6.02 -13.36 17.22
CA PRO A 155 -7.22 -14.14 16.94
C PRO A 155 -7.09 -14.88 15.61
N ALA A 156 -7.77 -16.02 15.47
CA ALA A 156 -7.79 -16.75 14.20
C ALA A 156 -8.92 -16.21 13.32
N ASP A 157 -8.59 -15.25 12.45
CA ASP A 157 -9.53 -14.71 11.46
C ASP A 157 -9.81 -15.72 10.35
N GLU A 158 -11.03 -15.72 9.82
CA GLU A 158 -11.35 -16.43 8.58
C GLU A 158 -10.70 -15.72 7.38
N PRO A 159 -10.22 -16.45 6.34
CA PRO A 159 -9.65 -15.80 5.17
C PRO A 159 -10.70 -14.97 4.42
N VAL A 160 -10.30 -13.81 3.91
CA VAL A 160 -11.18 -12.90 3.16
C VAL A 160 -11.52 -13.45 1.77
N ASP A 161 -10.63 -14.29 1.21
CA ASP A 161 -10.84 -14.98 -0.06
C ASP A 161 -10.42 -16.47 0.03
N PRO A 162 -11.18 -17.34 0.73
CA PRO A 162 -10.79 -18.74 0.96
C PRO A 162 -10.75 -19.61 -0.30
N LYS A 163 -11.31 -19.13 -1.40
CA LYS A 163 -11.30 -19.75 -2.74
C LYS A 163 -10.37 -19.01 -3.71
N GLY A 164 -9.67 -17.99 -3.22
CA GLY A 164 -8.68 -17.23 -3.96
C GLY A 164 -7.45 -18.07 -4.31
N LYS A 165 -6.81 -17.72 -5.41
CA LYS A 165 -5.51 -18.23 -5.83
C LYS A 165 -4.52 -17.08 -5.84
N VAL A 166 -3.28 -17.38 -5.48
CA VAL A 166 -2.17 -16.44 -5.68
C VAL A 166 -1.81 -16.45 -7.16
N ASP A 167 -1.82 -15.29 -7.80
CA ASP A 167 -1.26 -15.15 -9.15
C ASP A 167 0.27 -15.08 -9.05
N TRP A 168 0.92 -16.25 -9.09
CA TRP A 168 2.38 -16.33 -9.02
C TRP A 168 3.09 -15.69 -10.23
N VAL A 169 2.40 -15.52 -11.36
CA VAL A 169 2.96 -14.90 -12.57
C VAL A 169 2.92 -13.38 -12.44
N GLY A 170 1.77 -12.81 -12.09
CA GLY A 170 1.63 -11.39 -11.73
C GLY A 170 2.57 -11.01 -10.59
N ALA A 171 2.63 -11.82 -9.53
CA ALA A 171 3.52 -11.62 -8.39
C ALA A 171 5.01 -11.56 -8.81
N TYR A 172 5.45 -12.51 -9.64
CA TYR A 172 6.82 -12.52 -10.17
C TYR A 172 7.10 -11.28 -11.03
N LEU A 173 6.24 -10.97 -12.01
CA LEU A 173 6.44 -9.86 -12.95
C LEU A 173 6.47 -8.50 -12.23
N GLY A 174 5.55 -8.28 -11.29
CA GLY A 174 5.49 -7.05 -10.49
C GLY A 174 6.72 -6.89 -9.60
N VAL A 175 7.08 -7.91 -8.80
CA VAL A 175 8.21 -7.80 -7.87
C VAL A 175 9.57 -7.79 -8.57
N ALA A 176 9.76 -8.60 -9.61
CA ALA A 176 10.98 -8.53 -10.41
C ALA A 176 11.11 -7.16 -11.10
N GLY A 177 10.02 -6.62 -11.66
CA GLY A 177 10.00 -5.29 -12.26
C GLY A 177 10.37 -4.18 -11.26
N LEU A 178 9.75 -4.17 -10.07
CA LEU A 178 10.03 -3.18 -9.02
C LEU A 178 11.46 -3.31 -8.48
N ILE A 179 11.95 -4.53 -8.23
CA ILE A 179 13.32 -4.75 -7.72
C ILE A 179 14.36 -4.34 -8.76
N LEU A 180 14.22 -4.78 -10.02
CA LEU A 180 15.17 -4.43 -11.08
C LEU A 180 15.22 -2.92 -11.36
N PHE A 181 14.06 -2.25 -11.40
CA PHE A 181 14.01 -0.81 -11.63
C PHE A 181 14.76 -0.04 -10.54
N ASN A 182 14.42 -0.29 -9.28
CA ASN A 182 15.02 0.43 -8.15
C ASN A 182 16.48 0.02 -7.93
N PHE A 183 16.87 -1.21 -8.27
CA PHE A 183 18.27 -1.64 -8.28
C PHE A 183 19.11 -0.78 -9.23
N VAL A 184 18.68 -0.58 -10.48
CA VAL A 184 19.40 0.28 -11.43
C VAL A 184 19.56 1.70 -10.87
N TRP A 185 18.50 2.29 -10.31
CA TRP A 185 18.58 3.65 -9.79
C TRP A 185 19.47 3.81 -8.55
N ASN A 186 19.64 2.77 -7.72
CA ASN A 186 20.55 2.79 -6.57
C ASN A 186 21.98 2.32 -6.91
N GLN A 187 22.17 1.54 -7.98
CA GLN A 187 23.47 1.04 -8.43
C GLN A 187 24.18 2.00 -9.41
N SER A 188 23.42 2.66 -10.29
CA SER A 188 23.94 3.62 -11.28
C SER A 188 24.82 4.75 -10.69
N PRO A 189 24.55 5.33 -9.51
CA PRO A 189 25.47 6.29 -8.86
C PRO A 189 26.87 5.74 -8.56
N ILE A 190 27.01 4.41 -8.47
CA ILE A 190 28.23 3.72 -8.03
C ILE A 190 29.04 3.22 -9.23
N VAL A 191 28.37 2.73 -10.29
CA VAL A 191 29.03 2.12 -11.47
C VAL A 191 28.93 2.96 -12.75
N GLY A 192 28.06 3.97 -12.76
CA GLY A 192 27.80 4.87 -13.88
C GLY A 192 26.91 4.28 -14.98
N TRP A 193 26.11 5.14 -15.60
CA TRP A 193 25.25 4.82 -16.76
C TRP A 193 25.99 4.23 -17.97
N SER A 194 27.31 4.41 -18.04
CA SER A 194 28.17 3.80 -19.07
C SER A 194 28.25 2.28 -19.00
N SER A 195 27.84 1.67 -17.87
CA SER A 195 27.84 0.23 -17.69
C SER A 195 26.71 -0.45 -18.49
N PRO A 196 27.01 -1.37 -19.45
CA PRO A 196 25.98 -1.97 -20.30
C PRO A 196 24.91 -2.77 -19.53
N TYR A 197 25.24 -3.30 -18.35
CA TYR A 197 24.27 -4.08 -17.57
C TYR A 197 23.18 -3.20 -16.94
N GLU A 198 23.47 -1.95 -16.60
CA GLU A 198 22.46 -1.02 -16.05
C GLU A 198 21.35 -0.75 -17.05
N ILE A 199 21.73 -0.45 -18.30
CA ILE A 199 20.79 -0.22 -19.40
C ILE A 199 20.00 -1.50 -19.71
N ALA A 200 20.66 -2.66 -19.71
CA ALA A 200 19.99 -3.94 -19.92
C ALA A 200 18.98 -4.29 -18.81
N LEU A 201 19.34 -4.10 -17.53
CA LEU A 201 18.44 -4.30 -16.40
C LEU A 201 17.30 -3.27 -16.37
N LEU A 202 17.54 -2.02 -16.80
CA LEU A 202 16.50 -1.00 -16.91
C LEU A 202 15.45 -1.39 -17.95
N ILE A 203 15.89 -1.76 -19.16
CA ILE A 203 14.99 -2.27 -20.22
C ILE A 203 14.25 -3.51 -19.73
N LEU A 204 14.94 -4.45 -19.07
CA LEU A 204 14.33 -5.65 -18.52
C LEU A 204 13.28 -5.33 -17.44
N SER A 205 13.51 -4.33 -16.59
CA SER A 205 12.56 -3.88 -15.57
C SER A 205 11.29 -3.28 -16.18
N VAL A 206 11.45 -2.43 -17.21
CA VAL A 206 10.33 -1.83 -17.95
C VAL A 206 9.52 -2.91 -18.68
N LEU A 207 10.19 -3.92 -19.26
CA LEU A 207 9.52 -5.07 -19.86
C LEU A 207 8.76 -5.92 -18.82
N HIS A 208 9.30 -6.15 -17.62
CA HIS A 208 8.60 -6.85 -16.55
C HIS A 208 7.38 -6.06 -16.04
N LEU A 209 7.51 -4.74 -15.86
CA LEU A 209 6.40 -3.87 -15.43
C LEU A 209 5.30 -3.75 -16.52
N ALA A 210 5.67 -3.66 -17.79
CA ALA A 210 4.73 -3.68 -18.90
C ALA A 210 4.03 -5.04 -19.04
N ALA A 211 4.76 -6.14 -18.89
CA ALA A 211 4.20 -7.49 -18.87
C ALA A 211 3.28 -7.71 -17.66
N PHE A 212 3.62 -7.19 -16.48
CA PHE A 212 2.76 -7.20 -15.30
C PHE A 212 1.44 -6.47 -15.57
N CYS A 213 1.49 -5.24 -16.09
CA CYS A 213 0.28 -4.48 -16.43
C CYS A 213 -0.59 -5.21 -17.47
N TYR A 214 0.00 -5.74 -18.54
CA TYR A 214 -0.72 -6.52 -19.56
C TYR A 214 -1.33 -7.81 -18.98
N TRP A 215 -0.57 -8.54 -18.14
CA TRP A 215 -1.04 -9.76 -17.50
C TRP A 215 -2.25 -9.48 -16.59
N GLU A 216 -2.12 -8.52 -15.66
CA GLU A 216 -3.17 -8.16 -14.70
C GLU A 216 -4.42 -7.56 -15.36
N THR A 217 -4.28 -6.85 -16.50
CA THR A 217 -5.42 -6.24 -17.20
C THR A 217 -6.12 -7.17 -18.21
N CYS A 218 -5.39 -8.10 -18.84
CA CYS A 218 -5.89 -8.86 -19.99
C CYS A 218 -5.90 -10.39 -19.81
N VAL A 219 -5.19 -10.96 -18.82
CA VAL A 219 -4.94 -12.41 -18.74
C VAL A 219 -5.25 -13.01 -17.36
N ALA A 220 -4.96 -12.28 -16.28
CA ALA A 220 -5.12 -12.75 -14.91
C ALA A 220 -6.59 -13.02 -14.57
N SER A 221 -6.91 -14.28 -14.24
CA SER A 221 -8.28 -14.64 -13.80
C SER A 221 -8.61 -14.16 -12.38
N GLN A 222 -7.59 -13.81 -11.60
CA GLN A 222 -7.69 -13.18 -10.28
C GLN A 222 -6.48 -12.23 -10.10
N PRO A 223 -6.52 -11.02 -10.69
CA PRO A 223 -5.42 -10.06 -10.59
C PRO A 223 -5.14 -9.69 -9.12
N ILE A 224 -3.86 -9.44 -8.81
CA ILE A 224 -3.44 -8.99 -7.49
C ILE A 224 -3.87 -7.53 -7.28
N LEU A 225 -3.83 -6.70 -8.34
CA LEU A 225 -4.24 -5.30 -8.34
C LEU A 225 -5.50 -5.15 -9.23
N PRO A 226 -6.72 -5.03 -8.65
CA PRO A 226 -7.92 -4.88 -9.45
C PRO A 226 -7.96 -3.48 -10.06
N PHE A 227 -7.63 -3.38 -11.35
CA PHE A 227 -7.46 -2.12 -12.08
C PHE A 227 -8.69 -1.18 -12.07
N ASN A 228 -9.87 -1.69 -11.70
CA ASN A 228 -11.06 -0.90 -11.46
C ASN A 228 -10.87 0.22 -10.41
N ILE A 229 -9.96 0.05 -9.43
CA ILE A 229 -9.68 1.09 -8.42
C ILE A 229 -9.12 2.38 -9.08
N TRP A 230 -8.38 2.29 -10.18
CA TRP A 230 -7.88 3.49 -10.90
C TRP A 230 -8.97 4.32 -11.56
N HIS A 231 -10.19 3.79 -11.70
CA HIS A 231 -11.35 4.55 -12.19
C HIS A 231 -12.02 5.39 -11.08
N CYS A 232 -11.68 5.17 -9.80
CA CYS A 232 -12.16 6.00 -8.71
C CYS A 232 -11.59 7.42 -8.81
N PRO A 233 -12.43 8.48 -8.82
CA PRO A 233 -11.96 9.86 -8.88
C PRO A 233 -10.90 10.17 -7.82
N SER A 234 -9.88 10.94 -8.21
CA SER A 234 -8.74 11.32 -7.35
C SER A 234 -7.79 10.20 -6.90
N PHE A 235 -8.10 8.91 -7.11
CA PHE A 235 -7.26 7.81 -6.59
C PHE A 235 -5.85 7.81 -7.19
N GLY A 236 -5.72 7.89 -8.52
CA GLY A 236 -4.40 7.93 -9.17
C GLY A 236 -3.57 9.15 -8.77
N THR A 237 -4.21 10.31 -8.61
CA THR A 237 -3.60 11.55 -8.11
C THR A 237 -3.08 11.38 -6.68
N LEU A 238 -3.85 10.72 -5.81
CA LEU A 238 -3.46 10.40 -4.45
C LEU A 238 -2.23 9.47 -4.44
N MET A 239 -2.23 8.40 -5.22
CA MET A 239 -1.09 7.47 -5.33
C MET A 239 0.21 8.20 -5.74
N LEU A 240 0.14 9.07 -6.75
CA LEU A 240 1.29 9.89 -7.18
C LEU A 240 1.73 10.91 -6.12
N THR A 241 0.77 11.55 -5.44
CA THR A 241 1.05 12.51 -4.36
C THR A 241 1.83 11.87 -3.22
N ILE A 242 1.41 10.67 -2.80
CA ILE A 242 2.07 9.85 -1.77
C ILE A 242 3.47 9.44 -2.22
N PHE A 243 3.60 8.93 -3.45
CA PHE A 243 4.88 8.45 -3.99
C PHE A 243 5.93 9.57 -4.03
N PHE A 244 5.60 10.73 -4.61
CA PHE A 244 6.54 11.87 -4.67
C PHE A 244 6.84 12.46 -3.29
N ALA A 245 5.89 12.45 -2.35
CA ALA A 245 6.19 12.78 -0.96
C ALA A 245 7.23 11.82 -0.39
N PHE A 246 7.03 10.51 -0.47
CA PHE A 246 7.93 9.56 0.18
C PHE A 246 9.29 9.42 -0.52
N MET A 247 9.40 9.71 -1.82
CA MET A 247 10.69 9.98 -2.45
C MET A 247 11.42 11.16 -1.77
N SER A 248 10.74 12.30 -1.60
CA SER A 248 11.31 13.46 -0.88
C SER A 248 11.69 13.15 0.57
N LEU A 249 10.96 12.26 1.25
CA LEU A 249 11.24 11.87 2.64
C LEU A 249 12.49 10.98 2.76
N GLY A 250 12.68 10.05 1.84
CA GLY A 250 13.87 9.19 1.79
C GLY A 250 15.14 10.03 1.61
N ILE A 251 15.10 10.98 0.67
CA ILE A 251 16.18 11.94 0.42
C ILE A 251 16.44 12.76 1.70
N PHE A 252 15.42 13.32 2.36
CA PHE A 252 15.60 14.07 3.61
C PHE A 252 16.35 13.26 4.67
N PHE A 253 15.89 12.03 4.98
CA PHE A 253 16.48 11.22 6.05
C PHE A 253 17.94 10.83 5.80
N TRP A 254 18.34 10.61 4.55
CA TRP A 254 19.73 10.36 4.22
C TRP A 254 20.57 11.64 4.32
N TYR A 255 20.20 12.70 3.60
CA TYR A 255 21.08 13.88 3.50
C TYR A 255 21.16 14.71 4.79
N ILE A 256 20.15 14.68 5.67
CA ILE A 256 20.30 15.26 7.02
C ILE A 256 21.37 14.52 7.83
N ASN A 257 21.49 13.20 7.65
CA ASN A 257 22.44 12.36 8.37
C ASN A 257 23.86 12.51 7.80
N VAL A 258 23.99 12.49 6.47
CA VAL A 258 25.23 12.80 5.73
C VAL A 258 25.75 14.19 6.07
N TYR A 259 24.88 15.20 6.14
CA TYR A 259 25.28 16.55 6.54
C TYR A 259 25.86 16.57 7.97
N MET A 260 25.20 15.93 8.94
CA MET A 260 25.68 15.88 10.32
C MET A 260 27.02 15.15 10.46
N GLN A 261 27.16 13.96 9.87
CA GLN A 261 28.38 13.15 10.00
C GLN A 261 29.54 13.66 9.14
N THR A 262 29.30 13.98 7.86
CA THR A 262 30.37 14.27 6.88
C THR A 262 30.74 15.74 6.81
N ILE A 263 29.76 16.66 6.75
CA ILE A 263 30.05 18.10 6.64
C ILE A 263 30.40 18.70 8.01
N ARG A 264 29.62 18.35 9.03
CA ARG A 264 29.77 18.92 10.39
C ARG A 264 30.66 18.09 11.32
N GLY A 265 31.01 16.85 10.95
CA GLY A 265 31.90 16.00 11.73
C GLY A 265 31.29 15.49 13.05
N ASP A 266 29.97 15.43 13.17
CA ASP A 266 29.32 14.86 14.35
C ASP A 266 29.56 13.34 14.40
N SER A 267 29.97 12.84 15.57
CA SER A 267 30.05 11.40 15.80
C SER A 267 28.67 10.74 15.71
N MET A 268 28.62 9.46 15.34
CA MET A 268 27.37 8.71 15.18
C MET A 268 26.41 8.87 16.35
N ILE A 269 26.92 8.79 17.59
CA ILE A 269 26.12 8.96 18.81
C ILE A 269 25.54 10.37 18.91
N ARG A 270 26.30 11.41 18.54
CA ARG A 270 25.85 12.81 18.54
C ARG A 270 24.78 13.06 17.46
N THR A 271 24.90 12.43 16.30
CA THR A 271 23.87 12.44 15.24
C THR A 271 22.60 11.73 15.70
N GLY A 272 22.70 10.55 16.32
CA GLY A 272 21.56 9.83 16.90
C GLY A 272 20.83 10.63 18.00
N VAL A 273 21.56 11.33 18.87
CA VAL A 273 20.98 12.25 19.87
C VAL A 273 20.25 13.43 19.20
N GLN A 274 20.75 13.93 18.07
CA GLN A 274 20.07 14.98 17.29
C GLN A 274 18.85 14.48 16.49
N MET A 275 18.71 13.17 16.30
CA MET A 275 17.50 12.57 15.72
C MET A 275 16.40 12.33 16.77
N LEU A 276 16.68 12.39 18.08
CA LEU A 276 15.66 12.14 19.13
C LEU A 276 14.37 12.98 19.03
N PRO A 277 14.37 14.26 18.58
CA PRO A 277 13.13 15.00 18.36
C PRO A 277 12.19 14.34 17.34
N LEU A 278 12.73 13.66 16.32
CA LEU A 278 11.95 12.88 15.35
C LEU A 278 11.13 11.79 16.06
N THR A 279 11.77 11.06 16.97
CA THR A 279 11.16 9.95 17.71
C THR A 279 10.11 10.45 18.70
N ILE A 280 10.40 11.53 19.42
CA ILE A 280 9.47 12.10 20.40
C ILE A 280 8.23 12.67 19.68
N VAL A 281 8.43 13.50 18.67
CA VAL A 281 7.33 14.15 17.95
C VAL A 281 6.59 13.16 17.04
N GLY A 282 7.28 12.21 16.41
CA GLY A 282 6.68 11.10 15.66
C GLY A 282 5.94 10.07 16.52
N SER A 283 6.17 10.07 17.85
CA SER A 283 5.31 9.33 18.79
C SER A 283 4.03 10.10 19.14
N MET A 284 3.97 11.41 18.90
CA MET A 284 2.83 12.29 19.24
C MET A 284 1.99 12.67 18.02
N ALA A 285 2.62 12.83 16.86
CA ALA A 285 1.99 13.25 15.61
C ALA A 285 0.92 12.26 15.07
N PRO A 286 1.00 10.92 15.26
CA PRO A 286 -0.09 10.00 14.93
C PRO A 286 -1.38 10.30 15.72
N PHE A 287 -1.27 10.63 17.01
CA PHE A 287 -2.42 11.02 17.83
C PHE A 287 -3.02 12.36 17.36
N PHE A 288 -2.17 13.30 16.95
CA PHE A 288 -2.61 14.57 16.36
C PHE A 288 -3.30 14.35 15.00
N ALA A 289 -2.77 13.49 14.13
CA ALA A 289 -3.37 13.12 12.86
C ALA A 289 -4.75 12.45 13.05
N ALA A 290 -4.84 11.47 13.95
CA ALA A 290 -6.09 10.79 14.30
C ALA A 290 -7.13 11.75 14.92
N TRP A 291 -6.69 12.74 15.71
CA TRP A 291 -7.56 13.82 16.21
C TRP A 291 -8.04 14.77 15.10
N LEU A 292 -7.22 14.98 14.06
CA LEU A 292 -7.51 15.91 12.97
C LEU A 292 -8.48 15.33 11.93
N VAL A 293 -8.40 14.02 11.64
CA VAL A 293 -9.21 13.33 10.61
C VAL A 293 -10.73 13.54 10.73
N PRO A 294 -11.39 13.40 11.90
CA PRO A 294 -12.83 13.66 12.01
C PRO A 294 -13.21 15.14 11.83
N ARG A 295 -12.24 16.06 11.97
CA ARG A 295 -12.46 17.50 12.02
C ARG A 295 -12.28 18.12 10.64
N VAL A 296 -11.13 17.87 10.00
CA VAL A 296 -10.66 18.52 8.78
C VAL A 296 -10.77 17.59 7.56
N PRO A 297 -11.14 18.06 6.35
CA PRO A 297 -11.12 17.22 5.16
C PRO A 297 -9.74 16.62 4.89
N ALA A 298 -9.66 15.33 4.59
CA ALA A 298 -8.39 14.61 4.49
C ALA A 298 -7.43 15.17 3.40
N GLN A 299 -7.96 15.80 2.34
CA GLN A 299 -7.16 16.57 1.37
C GLN A 299 -6.31 17.67 2.05
N ALA A 300 -6.90 18.43 2.98
CA ALA A 300 -6.19 19.50 3.67
C ALA A 300 -5.18 18.96 4.71
N ILE A 301 -5.40 17.76 5.23
CA ILE A 301 -4.44 17.07 6.11
C ILE A 301 -3.21 16.61 5.32
N ILE A 302 -3.42 15.98 4.15
CA ILE A 302 -2.32 15.64 3.23
C ILE A 302 -1.59 16.91 2.76
N GLY A 303 -2.33 17.94 2.36
CA GLY A 303 -1.75 19.22 1.93
C GLY A 303 -0.89 19.90 3.01
N ALA A 304 -1.31 19.84 4.28
CA ALA A 304 -0.49 20.29 5.41
C ALA A 304 0.80 19.46 5.56
N GLY A 305 0.70 18.12 5.44
CA GLY A 305 1.86 17.23 5.41
C GLY A 305 2.83 17.56 4.26
N CYS A 306 2.33 17.72 3.03
CA CYS A 306 3.13 18.12 1.88
C CYS A 306 3.79 19.50 2.06
N LEU A 307 3.10 20.47 2.69
CA LEU A 307 3.66 21.78 3.00
C LEU A 307 4.79 21.70 4.05
N PHE A 308 4.65 20.84 5.06
CA PHE A 308 5.75 20.54 5.98
C PHE A 308 6.91 19.85 5.24
N MET A 309 6.66 18.92 4.31
CA MET A 309 7.72 18.32 3.47
C MET A 309 8.51 19.37 2.69
N VAL A 310 7.83 20.30 2.01
CA VAL A 310 8.48 21.40 1.28
C VAL A 310 9.33 22.25 2.23
N THR A 311 8.79 22.60 3.40
CA THR A 311 9.49 23.41 4.41
C THR A 311 10.75 22.71 4.94
N VAL A 312 10.64 21.42 5.27
CA VAL A 312 11.74 20.57 5.77
C VAL A 312 12.85 20.42 4.75
N ASN A 313 12.51 20.20 3.47
CA ASN A 313 13.50 20.03 2.41
C ASN A 313 14.10 21.38 1.96
N ALA A 314 13.35 22.46 2.00
CA ALA A 314 13.88 23.81 1.74
C ALA A 314 14.85 24.26 2.83
N LEU A 315 14.58 23.94 4.11
CA LEU A 315 15.55 24.10 5.20
C LEU A 315 16.82 23.29 4.92
N LEU A 316 16.71 21.99 4.61
CA LEU A 316 17.87 21.13 4.34
C LEU A 316 18.70 21.60 3.12
N ALA A 317 18.06 21.98 2.01
CA ALA A 317 18.72 22.44 0.80
C ALA A 317 19.40 23.82 0.94
N THR A 318 19.18 24.53 2.05
CA THR A 318 19.76 25.87 2.31
C THR A 318 20.71 25.91 3.51
N ILE A 319 21.01 24.78 4.18
CA ILE A 319 21.94 24.77 5.32
C ILE A 319 23.39 25.07 4.86
N PRO A 320 24.04 26.14 5.39
CA PRO A 320 25.46 26.39 5.19
C PRO A 320 26.30 25.54 6.15
N ALA A 321 27.57 25.27 5.78
CA ALA A 321 28.41 24.26 6.46
C ALA A 321 28.76 24.57 7.94
N ASP A 322 28.66 25.84 8.35
CA ASP A 322 29.04 26.34 9.68
C ASP A 322 27.85 26.52 10.65
N LEU A 323 26.62 26.21 10.22
CA LEU A 323 25.42 26.54 10.99
C LEU A 323 25.24 25.69 12.26
N THR A 324 24.83 26.33 13.35
CA THR A 324 24.42 25.63 14.58
C THR A 324 23.19 24.76 14.35
N TYR A 325 23.20 23.53 14.89
CA TYR A 325 22.09 22.55 14.87
C TYR A 325 20.70 23.18 15.03
N TRP A 326 20.54 24.04 16.04
CA TRP A 326 19.26 24.60 16.48
C TRP A 326 18.57 25.50 15.44
N ALA A 327 19.30 26.06 14.48
CA ALA A 327 18.78 27.08 13.57
C ALA A 327 18.02 26.52 12.36
N MET A 328 18.44 25.38 11.81
CA MET A 328 17.79 24.75 10.64
C MET A 328 17.59 23.23 10.80
N ALA A 329 18.60 22.51 11.28
CA ALA A 329 18.52 21.05 11.40
C ALA A 329 17.50 20.61 12.47
N PHE A 330 17.49 21.24 13.66
CA PHE A 330 16.47 20.96 14.69
C PHE A 330 15.03 21.18 14.20
N PRO A 331 14.63 22.35 13.64
CA PRO A 331 13.27 22.53 13.16
C PRO A 331 12.94 21.63 11.96
N ALA A 332 13.88 21.32 11.07
CA ALA A 332 13.65 20.37 9.98
C ALA A 332 13.34 18.95 10.50
N VAL A 333 14.14 18.44 11.45
CA VAL A 333 13.92 17.14 12.09
C VAL A 333 12.57 17.12 12.83
N LEU A 334 12.25 18.17 13.58
CA LEU A 334 10.99 18.30 14.33
C LEU A 334 9.75 18.32 13.41
N LEU A 335 9.83 19.02 12.26
CA LEU A 335 8.72 19.12 11.32
C LEU A 335 8.56 17.84 10.46
N SER A 336 9.63 17.08 10.21
CA SER A 336 9.57 15.86 9.39
C SER A 336 8.69 14.73 9.99
N SER A 337 8.49 14.71 11.31
CA SER A 337 7.52 13.80 11.96
C SER A 337 6.10 14.05 11.45
N PHE A 338 5.60 15.30 11.58
CA PHE A 338 4.24 15.67 11.15
C PHE A 338 4.00 15.35 9.68
N THR A 339 5.00 15.60 8.83
CA THR A 339 4.96 15.26 7.41
C THR A 339 4.61 13.79 7.16
N THR A 340 5.26 12.88 7.88
CA THR A 340 5.08 11.43 7.72
C THR A 340 3.68 11.03 8.16
N ASP A 341 3.30 11.38 9.39
CA ASP A 341 2.09 10.87 10.03
C ASP A 341 0.80 11.46 9.47
N LEU A 342 0.79 12.74 9.07
CA LEU A 342 -0.36 13.39 8.45
C LEU A 342 -0.66 12.79 7.06
N ILE A 343 0.38 12.47 6.28
CA ILE A 343 0.23 11.86 4.95
C ILE A 343 -0.21 10.40 5.10
N VAL A 344 0.52 9.57 5.87
CA VAL A 344 0.25 8.14 6.01
C VAL A 344 -1.17 7.88 6.56
N THR A 345 -1.53 8.54 7.66
CA THR A 345 -2.83 8.32 8.32
C THR A 345 -3.99 8.67 7.37
N SER A 346 -3.89 9.81 6.69
CA SER A 346 -4.93 10.28 5.76
C SER A 346 -5.00 9.42 4.50
N ALA A 347 -3.84 9.09 3.90
CA ALA A 347 -3.74 8.25 2.70
C ALA A 347 -4.34 6.86 2.93
N GLN A 348 -4.01 6.22 4.06
CA GLN A 348 -4.51 4.88 4.39
C GLN A 348 -6.03 4.89 4.55
N ILE A 349 -6.57 5.84 5.33
CA ILE A 349 -8.02 5.96 5.57
C ILE A 349 -8.76 6.24 4.25
N ILE A 350 -8.26 7.15 3.42
CA ILE A 350 -8.84 7.41 2.10
C ILE A 350 -8.83 6.15 1.22
N ALA A 351 -7.67 5.49 1.07
CA ALA A 351 -7.54 4.36 0.16
C ALA A 351 -8.41 3.17 0.59
N SER A 352 -8.48 2.91 1.90
CA SER A 352 -9.41 1.95 2.47
C SER A 352 -10.87 2.34 2.20
N ASN A 353 -11.30 3.57 2.51
CA ASN A 353 -12.72 3.95 2.40
C ASN A 353 -13.19 4.19 0.95
N THR A 354 -12.26 4.33 0.00
CA THR A 354 -12.55 4.43 -1.44
C THR A 354 -12.97 3.09 -2.06
N VAL A 355 -12.63 1.96 -1.43
CA VAL A 355 -12.91 0.61 -1.96
C VAL A 355 -13.84 -0.21 -1.05
N PRO A 356 -14.60 -1.18 -1.60
CA PRO A 356 -15.36 -2.12 -0.78
C PRO A 356 -14.46 -2.92 0.17
N ALA A 357 -14.99 -3.33 1.33
CA ALA A 357 -14.24 -4.08 2.36
C ALA A 357 -13.38 -5.23 1.81
N LYS A 358 -13.89 -6.00 0.84
CA LYS A 358 -13.18 -7.10 0.16
C LYS A 358 -11.85 -6.69 -0.51
N HIS A 359 -11.68 -5.43 -0.88
CA HIS A 359 -10.50 -4.92 -1.60
C HIS A 359 -9.59 -4.03 -0.74
N GLN A 360 -9.89 -3.85 0.54
CA GLN A 360 -9.09 -2.99 1.42
C GLN A 360 -7.69 -3.52 1.72
N GLY A 361 -7.50 -4.85 1.74
CA GLY A 361 -6.17 -5.46 1.86
C GLY A 361 -5.27 -5.04 0.70
N VAL A 362 -5.76 -5.18 -0.54
CA VAL A 362 -5.07 -4.68 -1.74
C VAL A 362 -4.87 -3.16 -1.72
N ALA A 363 -5.91 -2.35 -1.49
CA ALA A 363 -5.79 -0.89 -1.54
C ALA A 363 -4.84 -0.33 -0.47
N GLY A 364 -4.89 -0.87 0.75
CA GLY A 364 -3.99 -0.50 1.85
C GLY A 364 -2.56 -0.99 1.67
N SER A 365 -2.35 -2.16 1.03
CA SER A 365 -1.01 -2.63 0.68
C SER A 365 -0.42 -1.90 -0.53
N LEU A 366 -1.22 -1.44 -1.49
CA LEU A 366 -0.76 -0.56 -2.57
C LEU A 366 -0.24 0.78 -2.02
N VAL A 367 -0.95 1.39 -1.05
CA VAL A 367 -0.44 2.58 -0.33
C VAL A 367 0.85 2.25 0.42
N GLY A 368 0.87 1.17 1.21
CA GLY A 368 2.08 0.71 1.93
C GLY A 368 3.30 0.49 1.01
N THR A 369 3.06 -0.09 -0.18
CA THR A 369 4.06 -0.27 -1.24
C THR A 369 4.58 1.08 -1.74
N LEU A 370 3.71 2.01 -2.12
CA LEU A 370 4.15 3.31 -2.66
C LEU A 370 4.86 4.20 -1.62
N LEU A 371 4.44 4.13 -0.35
CA LEU A 371 5.12 4.78 0.76
C LEU A 371 6.57 4.26 0.90
N THR A 372 6.75 2.95 1.03
CA THR A 372 8.05 2.36 1.32
C THR A 372 8.96 2.31 0.09
N TYR A 373 8.45 1.90 -1.07
CA TYR A 373 9.19 1.94 -2.34
C TYR A 373 9.57 3.37 -2.76
N GLY A 374 8.75 4.37 -2.39
CA GLY A 374 9.05 5.79 -2.57
C GLY A 374 10.36 6.20 -1.88
N LEU A 375 10.52 5.88 -0.59
CA LEU A 375 11.74 6.19 0.19
C LEU A 375 13.01 5.73 -0.54
N SER A 376 13.01 4.48 -1.02
CA SER A 376 14.16 3.90 -1.72
C SER A 376 14.42 4.53 -3.10
N THR A 377 13.35 4.83 -3.85
CA THR A 377 13.48 5.35 -5.23
C THR A 377 13.94 6.81 -5.24
N GLY A 378 13.57 7.59 -4.21
CA GLY A 378 14.11 8.93 -3.98
C GLY A 378 15.64 8.93 -3.78
N LEU A 379 16.15 7.98 -3.00
CA LEU A 379 17.59 7.86 -2.71
C LEU A 379 18.43 7.63 -3.97
N GLY A 380 18.05 6.68 -4.83
CA GLY A 380 18.79 6.39 -6.07
C GLY A 380 18.81 7.58 -7.05
N PHE A 381 17.68 8.28 -7.20
CA PHE A 381 17.59 9.49 -8.03
C PHE A 381 18.49 10.61 -7.48
N ALA A 382 18.46 10.83 -6.17
CA ALA A 382 19.25 11.88 -5.52
C ALA A 382 20.75 11.59 -5.52
N GLY A 383 21.17 10.34 -5.25
CA GLY A 383 22.55 9.89 -5.38
C GLY A 383 23.07 10.00 -6.82
N THR A 384 22.21 9.79 -7.82
CA THR A 384 22.56 10.03 -9.23
C THR A 384 22.91 11.50 -9.47
N ILE A 385 22.15 12.44 -8.90
CA ILE A 385 22.43 13.88 -9.00
C ILE A 385 23.69 14.25 -8.21
N GLU A 386 23.84 13.74 -6.99
CA GLU A 386 25.03 13.96 -6.15
C GLU A 386 26.32 13.59 -6.89
N MET A 387 26.38 12.40 -7.50
CA MET A 387 27.56 11.95 -8.24
C MET A 387 27.91 12.90 -9.39
N HIS A 388 26.94 13.32 -10.21
CA HIS A 388 27.18 14.22 -11.34
C HIS A 388 27.42 15.69 -10.95
N THR A 389 27.14 16.10 -9.70
CA THR A 389 27.25 17.51 -9.24
C THR A 389 28.28 17.76 -8.15
N SER A 390 28.87 16.71 -7.59
CA SER A 390 29.95 16.76 -6.59
C SER A 390 31.36 16.90 -7.18
N GLU A 391 31.50 16.91 -8.51
CA GLU A 391 32.76 17.12 -9.24
C GLU A 391 33.85 16.11 -8.80
N ASP A 392 33.57 14.82 -9.01
CA ASP A 392 34.39 13.67 -8.56
C ASP A 392 34.74 13.71 -7.05
N GLY A 393 33.81 14.23 -6.24
CA GLY A 393 33.97 14.37 -4.79
C GLY A 393 34.81 15.58 -4.36
N GLN A 394 35.24 16.45 -5.26
CA GLN A 394 35.93 17.71 -4.91
C GLN A 394 35.00 18.72 -4.21
N ASN A 395 33.69 18.61 -4.43
CA ASN A 395 32.69 19.58 -3.98
C ASN A 395 31.45 18.91 -3.35
N PRO A 396 31.61 18.08 -2.29
CA PRO A 396 30.54 17.20 -1.78
C PRO A 396 29.30 17.97 -1.30
N LEU A 397 29.49 19.15 -0.69
CA LEU A 397 28.39 20.01 -0.25
C LEU A 397 27.47 20.43 -1.41
N ARG A 398 28.04 20.70 -2.59
CA ARG A 398 27.29 21.03 -3.81
C ARG A 398 26.50 19.82 -4.33
N GLY A 399 27.07 18.61 -4.19
CA GLY A 399 26.35 17.36 -4.43
C GLY A 399 25.13 17.22 -3.52
N TYR A 400 25.32 17.41 -2.20
CA TYR A 400 24.25 17.29 -1.20
C TYR A 400 23.16 18.36 -1.35
N HIS A 401 23.52 19.62 -1.66
CA HIS A 401 22.56 20.66 -2.01
C HIS A 401 21.79 20.31 -3.28
N SER A 402 22.45 19.88 -4.36
CA SER A 402 21.78 19.50 -5.61
C SER A 402 20.81 18.33 -5.43
N ALA A 403 21.21 17.32 -4.66
CA ALA A 403 20.38 16.18 -4.29
C ALA A 403 19.16 16.58 -3.42
N THR A 404 19.30 17.56 -2.54
CA THR A 404 18.19 18.03 -1.68
C THR A 404 17.27 19.04 -2.38
N TYR A 405 17.76 19.79 -3.38
CA TYR A 405 16.89 20.53 -4.31
C TYR A 405 15.96 19.60 -5.12
N LEU A 406 16.36 18.36 -5.43
CA LEU A 406 15.45 17.37 -6.02
C LEU A 406 14.28 17.05 -5.08
N ALA A 407 14.54 16.90 -3.78
CA ALA A 407 13.50 16.68 -2.78
C ALA A 407 12.56 17.88 -2.63
N VAL A 408 13.07 19.11 -2.69
CA VAL A 408 12.22 20.32 -2.80
C VAL A 408 11.32 20.24 -4.05
N GLY A 409 11.87 19.85 -5.21
CA GLY A 409 11.07 19.65 -6.43
C GLY A 409 9.97 18.58 -6.28
N MET A 410 10.31 17.42 -5.71
CA MET A 410 9.37 16.31 -5.50
C MET A 410 8.27 16.65 -4.48
N SER A 411 8.61 17.34 -3.40
CA SER A 411 7.65 17.78 -2.38
C SER A 411 6.74 18.91 -2.88
N VAL A 412 7.25 19.84 -3.69
CA VAL A 412 6.42 20.85 -4.38
C VAL A 412 5.49 20.19 -5.41
N LEU A 413 5.97 19.19 -6.15
CA LEU A 413 5.13 18.40 -7.07
C LEU A 413 4.02 17.64 -6.33
N SER A 414 4.36 17.01 -5.20
CA SER A 414 3.39 16.35 -4.31
C SER A 414 2.33 17.34 -3.80
N LEU A 415 2.74 18.51 -3.29
CA LEU A 415 1.82 19.57 -2.85
C LEU A 415 0.93 20.07 -4.01
N GLY A 416 1.49 20.21 -5.22
CA GLY A 416 0.76 20.57 -6.43
C GLY A 416 -0.31 19.54 -6.82
N LEU A 417 0.05 18.26 -6.81
CA LEU A 417 -0.89 17.15 -7.07
C LEU A 417 -1.99 17.07 -6.01
N CYS A 418 -1.68 17.40 -4.75
CA CYS A 418 -2.65 17.39 -3.65
C CYS A 418 -3.87 18.32 -3.90
N PHE A 419 -3.73 19.42 -4.64
CA PHE A 419 -4.86 20.30 -4.99
C PHE A 419 -5.89 19.63 -5.93
N PHE A 420 -5.48 18.61 -6.70
CA PHE A 420 -6.36 17.86 -7.58
C PHE A 420 -7.08 16.69 -6.86
N ILE A 421 -6.69 16.34 -5.62
CA ILE A 421 -7.34 15.29 -4.82
C ILE A 421 -8.68 15.79 -4.27
N ARG A 422 -9.73 15.74 -5.10
CA ARG A 422 -11.10 16.03 -4.68
C ARG A 422 -11.73 14.78 -4.09
N ILE A 423 -11.85 14.74 -2.77
CA ILE A 423 -12.50 13.67 -2.03
C ILE A 423 -13.43 14.33 -1.00
N PRO A 424 -14.74 14.03 -1.00
CA PRO A 424 -15.68 14.58 -0.02
C PRO A 424 -15.23 14.28 1.42
N LYS A 425 -15.61 15.14 2.37
CA LYS A 425 -15.38 14.81 3.79
C LYS A 425 -16.17 13.53 4.12
N ASP A 426 -15.46 12.48 4.49
CA ASP A 426 -16.09 11.26 4.97
C ASP A 426 -16.75 11.53 6.34
N THR A 427 -18.02 11.16 6.45
CA THR A 427 -18.84 11.31 7.65
C THR A 427 -19.42 9.96 8.10
N ARG A 428 -18.89 8.84 7.60
CA ARG A 428 -19.32 7.48 7.94
C ARG A 428 -18.62 7.01 9.21
N GLU A 429 -19.37 6.86 10.30
CA GLU A 429 -18.88 6.16 11.48
C GLU A 429 -19.00 4.64 11.28
N GLY A 430 -17.94 4.06 10.70
CA GLY A 430 -17.83 2.61 10.48
C GLY A 430 -18.70 2.08 9.33
N TRP A 431 -18.90 0.76 9.34
CA TRP A 431 -19.63 0.04 8.30
C TRP A 431 -21.12 -0.09 8.65
N ALA A 432 -21.91 0.93 8.33
CA ALA A 432 -23.35 0.75 8.23
C ALA A 432 -23.65 -0.22 7.06
N HIS A 433 -24.14 -1.42 7.37
CA HIS A 433 -24.70 -2.32 6.37
C HIS A 433 -26.02 -1.72 5.86
N ASN A 434 -26.02 -1.15 4.66
CA ASN A 434 -27.23 -0.72 3.96
C ASN A 434 -27.98 -1.92 3.38
N GLU A 435 -28.46 -2.83 4.24
CA GLU A 435 -29.46 -3.83 3.88
C GLU A 435 -30.85 -3.18 3.86
N THR A 436 -31.11 -2.26 2.91
CA THR A 436 -32.42 -1.58 2.80
C THR A 436 -32.77 -1.01 1.42
N GLU A 437 -32.24 -1.57 0.33
CA GLU A 437 -32.80 -1.39 -1.02
C GLU A 437 -33.07 -2.78 -1.62
N GLY A 438 -34.34 -3.14 -1.82
CA GLY A 438 -34.70 -4.46 -2.39
C GLY A 438 -36.04 -5.08 -2.00
N SER A 439 -36.85 -4.48 -1.12
CA SER A 439 -38.22 -4.96 -0.84
C SER A 439 -39.17 -3.81 -0.49
N GLY A 440 -40.29 -3.70 -1.22
CA GLY A 440 -41.38 -2.78 -0.83
C GLY A 440 -42.00 -1.86 -1.89
N GLU A 441 -42.00 -2.20 -3.18
CA GLU A 441 -43.01 -1.66 -4.12
C GLU A 441 -43.71 -2.81 -4.84
N ALA A 442 -45.05 -2.85 -4.75
CA ALA A 442 -45.96 -3.84 -5.31
C ALA A 442 -47.38 -3.25 -5.43
#